data_AF-A0A3B0UF24-F1
#
_entry.id   AF-A0A3B0UF24-F1
#
_cell.length_a   1.000
_cell.length_b   1.000
_cell.length_c   1.000
_cell.angle_alpha   90.00
_cell.angle_beta   90.00
_cell.angle_gamma   90.00
#
_symmetry.space_group_name_H-M   'P 1'
#
loop_
_entity.id
_entity.type
_entity.pdbx_description
1 polymer ?
#
loop_
_entity_poly.entity_id
_entity_poly.type
_entity_poly.pdbx_seq_one_letter_code
_entity_poly.pdbx_strand_id
1 'polypeptide(L)' 'MDTFKLYFQLGMEHILDIRGYDHILFVVALTTIYLIKDWRRVLILVTAFTIGHSITLA' A
#
# COMPACT_ATOMS: atom_id res chain seq x y z
N MET A 1 -1.71 28.53 -6.20
CA MET A 1 -1.44 27.54 -5.13
C MET A 1 -1.10 26.24 -5.82
N ASP A 2 0.11 25.73 -5.61
CA ASP A 2 0.59 24.53 -6.29
C ASP A 2 -0.31 23.33 -6.03
N THR A 3 -1.03 22.91 -7.07
CA THR A 3 -1.94 21.76 -7.06
C THR A 3 -1.22 20.51 -6.58
N PHE A 4 0.07 20.39 -6.86
CA PHE A 4 0.96 19.34 -6.35
C PHE A 4 0.97 19.30 -4.82
N LYS A 5 1.10 20.46 -4.15
CA LYS A 5 1.16 20.55 -2.70
C LYS A 5 -0.18 20.14 -2.06
N LEU A 6 -1.29 20.48 -2.71
CA LEU A 6 -2.64 20.14 -2.28
C LEU A 6 -2.90 18.62 -2.43
N TYR A 7 -2.53 18.03 -3.57
CA TYR A 7 -2.61 16.58 -3.75
C TYR A 7 -1.64 15.81 -2.85
N PHE A 8 -0.45 16.34 -2.58
CA PHE A 8 0.52 15.74 -1.66
C PHE A 8 0.00 15.77 -0.23
N GLN A 9 -0.62 16.87 0.20
CA GLN A 9 -1.21 17.00 1.53
C GLN A 9 -2.45 16.11 1.69
N LEU A 10 -3.32 16.04 0.67
CA LEU A 10 -4.44 15.10 0.62
C LEU A 10 -3.96 13.65 0.69
N GLY A 11 -2.91 13.30 -0.06
CA GLY A 11 -2.31 11.97 -0.02
C GLY A 11 -1.72 11.63 1.35
N MET A 12 -1.05 12.60 2.01
CA MET A 12 -0.56 12.43 3.37
C MET A 12 -1.70 12.25 4.37
N GLU A 13 -2.75 13.07 4.32
CA GLU A 13 -3.94 12.89 5.16
C GLU A 13 -4.60 11.53 4.92
N HIS A 14 -4.66 11.05 3.68
CA HIS A 14 -5.21 9.74 3.34
C HIS A 14 -4.37 8.57 3.88
N ILE A 15 -3.03 8.71 3.86
CA ILE A 15 -2.09 7.70 4.36
C ILE A 15 -2.02 7.71 5.89
N LEU A 16 -2.13 8.89 6.51
CA LEU A 16 -2.11 9.09 7.97
C LEU A 16 -3.50 8.90 8.61
N ASP A 17 -4.57 8.73 7.83
CA ASP A 17 -5.89 8.42 8.36
C ASP A 17 -5.88 7.03 9.02
N ILE A 18 -6.32 6.98 10.27
CA ILE A 18 -6.35 5.82 11.16
C ILE A 18 -7.15 4.65 10.54
N ARG A 19 -8.07 4.93 9.62
CA ARG A 19 -8.87 3.91 8.91
C ARG A 19 -8.11 3.19 7.79
N GLY A 20 -7.07 3.81 7.23
CA GLY A 20 -6.21 3.24 6.17
C GLY A 20 -4.98 2.50 6.69
N TYR A 21 -4.65 2.68 7.98
CA TYR A 21 -3.49 2.07 8.62
C TYR A 21 -3.50 0.55 8.57
N ASP A 22 -4.66 -0.08 8.69
CA ASP A 22 -4.79 -1.55 8.68
C ASP A 22 -4.30 -2.16 7.36
N HIS A 23 -4.62 -1.51 6.24
CA HIS A 23 -4.19 -1.96 4.91
C HIS A 23 -2.70 -1.68 4.66
N ILE A 24 -2.21 -0.51 5.08
CA ILE A 24 -0.79 -0.17 4.94
C ILE A 24 0.06 -1.07 5.83
N LEU A 25 -0.37 -1.33 7.07
CA LEU A 25 0.31 -2.26 7.98
C LEU A 25 0.30 -3.68 7.44
N PHE A 26 -0.79 -4.12 6.79
CA PHE A 26 -0.85 -5.43 6.17
C PHE A 26 0.16 -5.57 5.01
N VAL A 27 0.23 -4.57 4.12
CA VAL A 27 1.22 -4.55 3.03
C VAL A 27 2.65 -4.44 3.56
N VAL A 28 2.88 -3.59 4.57
CA VAL A 28 4.19 -3.45 5.22
C VAL A 28 4.59 -4.75 5.91
N ALA A 29 3.71 -5.42 6.64
CA ALA A 29 3.99 -6.71 7.27
C ALA A 29 4.27 -7.83 6.25
N LEU A 30 3.57 -7.84 5.12
CA LEU A 30 3.85 -8.79 4.03
C LEU A 30 5.19 -8.52 3.36
N THR A 31 5.59 -7.25 3.23
CA THR A 31 6.82 -6.86 2.53
C THR A 31 8.04 -6.77 3.45
N THR A 32 7.86 -6.66 4.77
CA THR A 32 8.96 -6.54 5.75
C THR A 32 9.80 -7.82 5.89
N ILE A 33 9.21 -8.98 5.58
CA ILE A 33 9.89 -10.28 5.62
C ILE A 33 10.80 -10.49 4.38
N TYR A 34 10.56 -9.75 3.29
CA TYR A 34 11.34 -9.87 2.07
C TYR A 34 12.52 -8.88 2.06
N LEU A 35 13.73 -9.42 1.88
CA LEU A 35 14.90 -8.60 1.60
C LEU A 35 14.71 -7.86 0.26
N ILE A 36 15.20 -6.61 0.18
CA ILE A 36 15.19 -5.77 -1.04
C ILE A 36 15.78 -6.51 -2.27
N LYS A 37 16.63 -7.51 -2.04
CA LYS A 37 17.21 -8.39 -3.06
C LYS A 37 16.17 -9.22 -3.84
N ASP A 38 15.00 -9.50 -3.25
CA ASP A 38 13.92 -10.32 -3.83
C ASP A 38 12.74 -9.49 -4.35
N TRP A 39 12.98 -8.25 -4.80
CA TRP A 39 11.94 -7.30 -5.26
C TRP A 39 10.95 -7.86 -6.30
N ARG A 40 11.38 -8.80 -7.16
CA ARG A 40 10.48 -9.47 -8.11
C ARG A 40 9.45 -10.36 -7.43
N ARG A 41 9.84 -11.08 -6.37
CA ARG A 41 8.91 -11.92 -5.59
C ARG A 41 7.91 -11.06 -4.83
N VAL A 42 8.37 -9.93 -4.30
CA VAL A 42 7.52 -8.94 -3.64
C VAL A 42 6.45 -8.41 -4.60
N LEU A 43 6.82 -8.04 -5.83
CA LEU A 43 5.85 -7.58 -6.83
C LEU A 43 4.78 -8.62 -7.15
N ILE A 44 5.17 -9.88 -7.34
CA ILE A 44 4.21 -10.97 -7.61
C ILE A 44 3.25 -11.13 -6.44
N LEU A 45 3.77 -11.10 -5.21
CA LEU A 45 2.97 -11.22 -3.99
C LEU A 45 2.00 -10.07 -3.80
N VAL A 46 2.45 -8.83 -3.99
CA VAL A 46 1.60 -7.63 -3.88
C VAL A 46 0.51 -7.68 -4.95
N THR A 47 0.83 -8.07 -6.18
CA THR A 47 -0.16 -8.16 -7.26
C THR A 47 -1.21 -9.24 -6.97
N ALA A 48 -0.76 -10.44 -6.58
CA ALA A 48 -1.65 -11.54 -6.22
C ALA A 48 -2.54 -11.19 -5.01
N PHE A 49 -1.97 -10.52 -4.00
CA PHE A 49 -2.71 -10.04 -2.84
C PHE A 49 -3.75 -8.99 -3.22
N THR A 50 -3.37 -8.00 -4.03
CA THR A 50 -4.28 -6.95 -4.50
C THR A 50 -5.45 -7.54 -5.28
N ILE A 51 -5.18 -8.52 -6.14
CA ILE A 51 -6.22 -9.25 -6.90
C ILE A 51 -7.13 -10.03 -5.96
N GLY A 52 -6.57 -10.86 -5.07
CA GLY A 52 -7.36 -11.65 -4.12
C GLY A 52 -8.22 -10.79 -3.20
N HIS A 53 -7.66 -9.69 -2.69
CA HIS A 53 -8.38 -8.74 -1.84
C HIS A 53 -9.49 -8.02 -2.61
N SER A 54 -9.23 -7.60 -3.85
CA SER A 54 -10.26 -7.00 -4.71
C SER A 54 -11.40 -7.98 -5.04
N ILE A 55 -11.09 -9.26 -5.21
CA ILE A 55 -12.10 -10.31 -5.46
C ILE A 55 -12.90 -10.62 -4.20
N THR A 56 -12.30 -10.55 -3.02
CA THR A 56 -12.98 -10.88 -1.76
C THR A 56 -13.80 -9.70 -1.21
N LEU A 57 -13.45 -8.47 -1.60
CA LEU A 57 -14.18 -7.25 -1.21
C LEU A 57 -15.29 -6.86 -2.21
N ALA A 58 -15.29 -7.42 -3.43
CA ALA A 58 -16.32 -7.24 -4.46
C ALA A 58 -17.45 -8.27 -4.33
#